data_AF-A0A2V6WC76-F1
#
_entry.id   AF-A0A2V6WC76-F1
#
_cell.length_a   1.000
_cell.length_b   1.000
_cell.length_c   1.000
_cell.angle_alpha   90.00
_cell.angle_beta   90.00
_cell.angle_gamma   90.00
#
_symmetry.space_group_name_H-M   'P 1'
#
loop_
_entity.id
_entity.type
_entity.pdbx_description
1 polymer ?
#
loop_
_entity_poly.entity_id
_entity_poly.type
_entity_poly.pdbx_seq_one_letter_code
_entity_poly.pdbx_strand_id
1 'polypeptide(L)' 'PVAQIAAMTGTDVATYTRERPGLSAFALEDGVVYHTYSAYSRGVDGLWGMYQWLDRAPKGRNETGVWWRRHDEYDKR' A
#
# COMPACT_ATOMS: atom_id res chain seq x y z
N PRO A 1 17.11 12.79 12.96
CA PRO A 1 15.63 12.88 13.09
C PRO A 1 14.97 11.62 13.65
N VAL A 2 15.30 10.40 13.18
CA VAL A 2 14.59 9.17 13.57
C VAL A 2 14.53 8.92 15.08
N ALA A 3 15.63 9.14 15.81
CA ALA A 3 15.66 8.99 17.27
C ALA A 3 14.76 9.99 18.01
N GLN A 4 14.70 11.23 17.53
CA GLN A 4 13.81 12.24 18.10
C GLN A 4 12.34 11.89 17.87
N ILE A 5 11.99 11.45 16.66
CA ILE A 5 10.61 11.08 16.32
C ILE A 5 10.19 9.83 17.09
N ALA A 6 11.06 8.82 17.20
CA ALA A 6 10.83 7.62 18.01
C ALA A 6 10.52 8.00 19.47
N ALA A 7 11.32 8.89 20.07
CA ALA A 7 11.09 9.40 21.41
C ALA A 7 9.76 10.16 21.54
N MET A 8 9.37 10.98 20.55
CA MET A 8 8.07 11.68 20.53
C MET A 8 6.87 10.73 20.50
N THR A 9 7.05 9.54 19.92
CA THR A 9 6.03 8.47 19.90
C THR A 9 6.11 7.52 21.10
N GLY A 10 7.03 7.73 22.04
CA GLY A 10 7.18 6.90 23.24
C GLY A 10 7.81 5.52 23.00
N THR A 11 8.61 5.36 21.95
CA THR A 11 9.23 4.07 21.58
C THR A 11 10.71 4.21 21.21
N ASP A 12 11.42 3.08 21.08
CA ASP A 12 12.82 3.04 20.67
C ASP A 12 13.00 3.08 19.14
N VAL A 13 14.22 3.33 18.67
CA VAL A 13 14.50 3.49 17.23
C VAL A 13 14.20 2.21 16.42
N ALA A 14 14.48 1.03 16.97
CA ALA A 14 14.27 -0.22 16.24
C ALA A 14 12.77 -0.48 16.10
N THR A 15 12.00 -0.26 17.16
CA THR A 15 10.53 -0.38 17.13
C THR A 15 9.91 0.66 16.22
N TYR A 16 10.29 1.93 16.36
CA TYR A 16 9.83 3.00 15.46
C TYR A 16 10.08 2.65 13.99
N THR A 17 11.25 2.09 13.67
CA THR A 17 11.63 1.78 12.28
C THR A 17 10.81 0.63 11.69
N ARG A 18 10.45 -0.37 12.49
CA ARG A 18 9.63 -1.52 12.06
C ARG A 18 8.18 -1.15 11.76
N GLU A 19 7.64 -0.16 12.48
CA GLU A 19 6.23 0.24 12.38
C GLU A 19 6.01 1.43 11.43
N ARG A 20 7.03 1.84 10.67
CA ARG A 20 6.88 2.97 9.75
C ARG A 20 5.92 2.62 8.61
N PRO A 21 5.19 3.63 8.09
CA PRO A 21 4.36 3.45 6.91
C PRO A 21 5.18 2.86 5.76
N GLY A 22 4.66 1.77 5.20
CA GLY A 22 5.22 1.09 4.06
C GLY A 22 4.12 0.47 3.21
N LEU A 23 4.34 0.44 1.91
CA LEU A 23 3.52 -0.25 0.95
C LEU A 23 4.35 -1.37 0.32
N SER A 24 3.76 -2.54 0.15
CA SER A 24 4.34 -3.61 -0.66
C SER A 24 3.27 -4.26 -1.51
N ALA A 25 3.61 -4.58 -2.75
CA ALA A 25 2.78 -5.36 -3.64
C ALA A 25 3.49 -6.67 -3.98
N PHE A 26 2.73 -7.76 -3.98
CA PHE A 26 3.23 -9.09 -4.26
C PHE A 26 2.43 -9.73 -5.39
N ALA A 27 3.11 -10.40 -6.31
CA ALA A 27 2.51 -11.21 -7.36
C ALA A 27 2.84 -12.68 -7.11
N LEU A 28 1.86 -13.56 -7.27
CA LEU A 28 2.07 -15.00 -7.32
C LEU A 28 2.00 -15.46 -8.77
N GLU A 29 3.10 -16.00 -9.28
CA GLU A 29 3.20 -16.53 -10.65
C GLU A 29 4.03 -17.82 -10.63
N ASP A 30 3.46 -18.89 -11.19
CA ASP A 30 4.06 -20.23 -11.24
C ASP A 30 4.56 -20.76 -9.88
N GLY A 31 3.82 -20.45 -8.80
CA GLY A 31 4.16 -20.86 -7.43
C GLY A 31 5.25 -20.00 -6.77
N VAL A 32 5.77 -18.98 -7.46
CA VAL A 32 6.77 -18.05 -6.93
C VAL A 32 6.12 -16.72 -6.55
N VAL A 33 6.46 -16.21 -5.36
CA VAL A 33 6.01 -14.89 -4.89
C VAL A 33 7.07 -13.84 -5.23
N TYR A 34 6.68 -12.86 -6.02
CA TYR A 34 7.52 -11.72 -6.41
C TYR A 34 7.12 -10.48 -5.64
N HIS A 35 8.10 -9.74 -5.11
CA HIS A 35 7.88 -8.41 -4.53
C HIS A 35 7.97 -7.36 -5.64
N THR A 36 6.82 -7.01 -6.22
CA THR A 36 6.75 -6.24 -7.48
C THR A 36 6.80 -4.73 -7.26
N TYR A 37 6.50 -4.27 -6.05
CA TYR A 37 6.58 -2.87 -5.69
C TYR A 37 6.82 -2.71 -4.19
N SER A 38 7.65 -1.74 -3.80
CA SER A 38 7.73 -1.28 -2.41
C SER A 38 7.91 0.23 -2.34
N ALA A 39 7.31 0.85 -1.34
CA ALA A 39 7.57 2.25 -1.01
C ALA A 39 7.51 2.47 0.49
N TYR A 40 8.34 3.39 0.99
CA TYR A 40 8.45 3.72 2.41
C TYR A 40 8.51 5.23 2.60
N SER A 41 8.28 5.69 3.83
CA SER A 41 8.40 7.10 4.19
C SER A 41 7.56 7.99 3.26
N ARG A 42 8.17 9.00 2.63
CA ARG A 42 7.47 9.96 1.75
C ARG A 42 6.94 9.31 0.46
N GLY A 43 7.38 8.09 0.14
CA GLY A 43 6.90 7.32 -1.00
C GLY A 43 5.45 6.86 -0.89
N VAL A 44 4.84 6.95 0.30
CA VAL A 44 3.42 6.68 0.52
C VAL A 44 2.54 7.94 0.55
N ASP A 45 3.14 9.14 0.50
CA ASP A 45 2.41 10.41 0.61
C ASP A 45 1.42 10.65 -0.54
N GLY A 46 1.57 9.95 -1.67
CA GLY A 46 0.68 10.05 -2.83
C GLY A 46 -0.53 9.09 -2.80
N LEU A 47 -0.71 8.29 -1.74
CA LEU A 47 -1.69 7.19 -1.69
C LEU A 47 -3.08 7.61 -1.14
N TRP A 48 -3.56 8.79 -1.51
CA TRP A 48 -4.85 9.31 -1.03
C TRP A 48 -6.06 8.92 -1.89
N GLY A 49 -5.82 8.55 -3.15
CA GLY A 49 -6.86 8.14 -4.10
C GLY A 49 -6.77 6.67 -4.49
N MET A 50 -7.91 6.03 -4.74
CA MET A 50 -7.98 4.61 -5.09
C MET A 50 -7.13 4.24 -6.31
N TYR A 51 -7.09 5.09 -7.34
CA TYR A 51 -6.28 4.79 -8.53
C TYR A 51 -4.78 4.70 -8.24
N GLN A 52 -4.27 5.49 -7.29
CA GLN A 52 -2.85 5.44 -6.93
C GLN A 52 -2.46 4.14 -6.23
N TRP A 53 -3.43 3.51 -5.54
CA TRP A 53 -3.28 2.16 -5.00
C TRP A 53 -3.26 1.13 -6.12
N LEU A 54 -4.23 1.19 -7.03
CA LEU A 54 -4.34 0.27 -8.16
C LEU A 54 -3.13 0.34 -9.10
N ASP A 55 -2.56 1.52 -9.32
CA ASP A 55 -1.36 1.71 -10.16
C ASP A 55 -0.12 0.95 -9.65
N ARG A 56 -0.12 0.55 -8.37
CA ARG A 56 0.97 -0.18 -7.73
C ARG A 56 0.66 -1.66 -7.52
N ALA A 57 -0.56 -2.08 -7.81
CA ALA A 57 -0.91 -3.50 -7.83
C ALA A 57 -0.15 -4.19 -8.98
N PRO A 58 0.18 -5.49 -8.88
CA PRO A 58 0.98 -6.16 -9.91
C PRO A 58 0.37 -6.14 -11.32
N LYS A 59 -0.96 -6.09 -11.43
CA LYS A 59 -1.69 -5.98 -12.71
C LYS A 59 -2.13 -4.54 -13.03
N GLY A 60 -1.60 -3.56 -12.29
CA GLY A 60 -2.08 -2.18 -12.33
C GLY A 60 -3.57 -2.10 -12.05
N ARG A 61 -4.27 -1.23 -12.78
CA ARG A 61 -5.73 -1.08 -12.66
C ARG A 61 -6.52 -2.26 -13.19
N ASN A 62 -5.93 -3.06 -14.08
CA ASN A 62 -6.55 -4.24 -14.70
C ASN A 62 -7.99 -3.97 -15.22
N GLU A 63 -8.21 -2.80 -15.82
CA GLU A 63 -9.53 -2.34 -16.26
C GLU A 63 -9.91 -2.94 -17.61
N THR A 64 -11.10 -3.53 -17.71
CA THR A 64 -11.72 -3.97 -18.97
C THR A 64 -12.95 -3.13 -19.36
N GLY A 65 -13.21 -2.04 -18.63
CA GLY A 65 -14.38 -1.17 -18.77
C GLY A 65 -14.76 -0.49 -17.46
N VAL A 66 -15.91 0.20 -17.45
CA VAL A 66 -16.45 0.83 -16.24
C VAL A 66 -16.92 -0.25 -15.27
N TRP A 67 -16.24 -0.36 -14.12
CA TRP A 67 -16.49 -1.44 -13.15
C TRP A 67 -16.90 -0.92 -11.76
N TRP A 68 -16.64 0.35 -11.46
CA TRP A 68 -17.01 0.94 -10.18
C TRP A 68 -18.53 1.06 -10.05
N ARG A 69 -19.04 0.67 -8.89
CA ARG A 69 -20.44 0.77 -8.53
C ARG A 69 -20.60 1.67 -7.32
N ARG A 70 -21.82 2.16 -7.10
CA ARG A 70 -22.13 2.85 -5.85
C ARG A 70 -22.05 1.85 -4.69
N HIS A 71 -21.70 2.34 -3.51
CA HIS A 71 -21.46 1.49 -2.33
C HIS A 71 -22.64 0.56 -2.02
N ASP A 72 -23.87 1.01 -2.21
CA ASP A 72 -25.12 0.28 -1.98
C ASP A 72 -25.48 -0.76 -3.06
N GLU A 73 -24.71 -0.82 -4.15
CA GLU A 73 -24.94 -1.75 -5.26
C GLU A 73 -24.06 -3.01 -5.16
N TYR A 74 -23.14 -3.09 -4.21
CA TYR A 74 -22.24 -4.24 -4.05
C TYR A 74 -22.90 -5.45 -3.37
N ASP A 75 -23.87 -5.25 -2.46
CA ASP A 75 -24.53 -6.34 -1.70
C ASP A 75 -25.63 -7.08 -2.48
N LYS A 76 -25.95 -6.66 -3.70
CA LYS A 76 -27.06 -7.21 -4.51
C LYS A 76 -26.65 -8.45 -5.32
N ARG A 77 -25.71 -9.26 -4.82
CA ARG A 77 -25.06 -10.33 -5.58
C ARG A 77 -25.26 -11.71 -4.98
#